data_AF-A0A917ZL39-F1
#
_entry.id   AF-A0A917ZL39-F1
#
_cell.length_a   1.000
_cell.length_b   1.000
_cell.length_c   1.000
_cell.angle_alpha   90.00
_cell.angle_beta   90.00
_cell.angle_gamma   90.00
#
_symmetry.space_group_name_H-M   'P 1'
#
loop_
_entity.id
_entity.type
_entity.pdbx_description
1 polymer ?
#
loop_
_entity_poly.entity_id
_entity_poly.type
_entity_poly.pdbx_seq_one_letter_code
_entity_poly.pdbx_strand_id
1 'polypeptide(L)'
;MQEPRWKAGEKLPPERELCESLGVKRMSLRQALLSLENEGAIFRIDRKGWFVAQSRFIYDPLGYVSFQKASQGQGEASWEDLEQHRIACDPEQAADFGIEPGAPLFRVFGWGAFNGHRIFVHDVLINCALAPDYPEKLAGGSFTDVWEQEFHIRPQLADLLIRPVRLEGRPQQLLGCTSGAPGLYIKRTKTDHSGRVIQIDREYWRFEALELHFSLGAAQRSSIR
;
A
#
# COMPACT_ATOMS: atom_id res chain seq x y z
N MET A 1 20.17 30.29 -0.02
CA MET A 1 19.13 29.28 0.27
C MET A 1 18.88 29.30 1.77
N GLN A 2 17.69 29.67 2.22
CA GLN A 2 17.35 29.51 3.64
C GLN A 2 17.26 28.01 3.94
N GLU A 3 17.90 27.57 5.03
CA GLU A 3 17.73 26.20 5.52
C GLU A 3 16.25 25.94 5.83
N PRO A 4 15.75 24.72 5.56
CA PRO A 4 14.38 24.38 5.89
C PRO A 4 14.19 24.49 7.41
N ARG A 5 13.26 25.36 7.83
CA ARG A 5 12.94 25.62 9.25
C ARG A 5 12.44 24.38 9.99
N TRP A 6 11.87 23.42 9.27
CA TRP A 6 11.30 22.18 9.81
C TRP A 6 11.95 20.97 9.15
N LYS A 7 12.21 19.93 9.94
CA LYS A 7 12.81 18.67 9.48
C LYS A 7 11.76 17.74 8.89
N ALA A 8 12.20 16.81 8.05
CA ALA A 8 11.36 15.74 7.53
C ALA A 8 10.70 14.94 8.68
N GLY A 9 9.39 14.69 8.59
CA GLY A 9 8.62 14.04 9.65
C GLY A 9 8.33 14.91 10.88
N GLU A 10 8.80 16.15 10.94
CA GLU A 10 8.52 17.06 12.05
C GLU A 10 7.06 17.53 12.02
N LYS A 11 6.44 17.55 13.19
CA LYS A 11 5.09 18.08 13.38
C LYS A 11 5.10 19.61 13.24
N LEU A 12 4.28 20.14 12.34
CA LEU A 12 4.06 21.58 12.24
C LEU A 12 3.35 22.12 13.48
N PRO A 13 3.56 23.40 13.84
CA PRO A 13 2.79 24.04 14.89
C PRO A 13 1.28 23.93 14.66
N PRO A 14 0.46 23.96 15.72
CA PRO A 14 -1.00 23.98 15.60
C PRO A 14 -1.49 25.08 14.65
N GLU A 15 -2.59 24.83 13.92
CA GLU A 15 -3.15 25.80 12.95
C GLU A 15 -3.34 27.20 13.56
N ARG A 16 -3.71 27.27 14.85
CA ARG A 16 -3.88 28.55 15.57
C ARG A 16 -2.59 29.34 15.66
N GLU A 17 -1.49 28.69 16.06
CA GLU A 17 -0.17 29.31 16.17
C GLU A 17 0.40 29.68 14.79
N LEU A 18 0.13 28.86 13.77
CA LEU A 18 0.46 29.19 12.38
C LEU A 18 -0.32 30.42 11.88
N CYS A 19 -1.61 30.56 12.20
CA CYS A 19 -2.39 31.74 11.85
C CYS A 19 -1.83 33.00 12.53
N GLU A 20 -1.54 32.92 13.83
CA GLU A 20 -1.00 34.03 14.62
C GLU A 20 0.38 34.45 14.10
N SER A 21 1.29 33.49 13.86
CA SER A 21 2.66 33.78 13.39
C SER A 21 2.74 34.27 11.94
N LEU A 22 1.83 33.84 11.07
CA LEU A 22 1.80 34.24 9.65
C LEU A 22 0.86 35.42 9.38
N GLY A 23 0.05 35.85 10.36
CA GLY A 23 -0.92 36.94 10.20
C GLY A 23 -2.05 36.61 9.21
N VAL A 24 -2.37 35.34 9.01
CA VAL A 24 -3.38 34.89 8.03
C VAL A 24 -4.65 34.41 8.71
N LYS A 25 -5.77 34.49 7.98
CA LYS A 25 -7.03 33.90 8.43
C LYS A 25 -6.96 32.38 8.36
N ARG A 26 -7.66 31.70 9.27
CA ARG A 26 -7.70 30.23 9.36
C ARG A 26 -8.11 29.54 8.07
N MET A 27 -9.10 30.08 7.36
CA MET A 27 -9.53 29.51 6.07
C MET A 27 -8.43 29.56 5.02
N SER A 28 -7.68 30.67 4.95
CA SER A 28 -6.55 30.84 4.04
C SER A 28 -5.41 29.89 4.38
N LEU A 29 -5.08 29.74 5.67
CA LEU A 29 -4.07 28.76 6.12
C LEU A 29 -4.48 27.34 5.73
N ARG A 30 -5.74 26.96 5.97
CA ARG A 30 -6.22 25.61 5.68
C ARG A 30 -6.18 25.31 4.17
N GLN A 31 -6.52 26.28 3.33
CA GLN A 31 -6.41 26.12 1.88
C GLN A 31 -4.95 25.91 1.44
N ALA A 32 -4.00 26.66 2.04
CA ALA A 32 -2.59 26.48 1.76
C ALA A 32 -2.06 25.10 2.22
N LEU A 33 -2.45 24.65 3.42
CA LEU A 33 -2.06 23.33 3.93
C LEU A 33 -2.62 22.19 3.05
N LEU A 34 -3.85 22.32 2.57
CA LEU A 34 -4.42 21.35 1.63
C LEU A 34 -3.69 21.35 0.27
N SER A 35 -3.24 22.52 -0.21
CA SER A 35 -2.39 22.58 -1.42
C SER A 35 -1.07 21.85 -1.21
N LEU A 36 -0.38 22.14 -0.09
CA LEU A 36 0.88 21.50 0.26
C LEU A 36 0.74 19.98 0.46
N GLU A 37 -0.39 19.52 1.00
CA GLU A 37 -0.70 18.09 1.09
C GLU A 37 -0.83 17.45 -0.29
N ASN A 38 -1.58 18.10 -1.19
CA ASN A 38 -1.77 17.61 -2.56
C ASN A 38 -0.47 17.61 -3.38
N GLU A 39 0.46 18.52 -3.07
CA GLU A 39 1.80 18.55 -3.64
C GLU A 39 2.74 17.50 -2.99
N GLY A 40 2.32 16.89 -1.89
CA GLY A 40 3.12 15.90 -1.16
C GLY A 40 4.23 16.50 -0.29
N ALA A 41 4.18 17.81 -0.03
CA ALA A 41 5.16 18.52 0.81
C ALA A 41 4.90 18.32 2.32
N ILE A 42 3.65 18.07 2.68
CA ILE A 42 3.22 17.75 4.04
C ILE A 42 2.22 16.59 4.02
N PHE A 43 2.02 15.96 5.17
CA PHE A 43 0.94 15.01 5.38
C PHE A 43 0.21 15.29 6.69
N ARG A 44 -0.99 14.74 6.81
CA ARG A 44 -1.83 14.89 7.99
C ARG A 44 -2.00 13.56 8.68
N ILE A 45 -1.87 13.57 10.00
CA ILE A 45 -2.31 12.45 10.83
C ILE A 45 -3.53 12.92 11.62
N ASP A 46 -4.64 12.21 11.47
CA ASP A 46 -5.90 12.55 12.11
C ASP A 46 -5.72 12.75 13.62
N ARG A 47 -6.25 13.87 14.12
CA ARG A 47 -6.15 14.32 15.53
C ARG A 47 -4.74 14.57 16.05
N LYS A 48 -3.68 14.33 15.25
CA LYS A 48 -2.29 14.65 15.61
C LYS A 48 -1.76 15.90 14.93
N GLY A 49 -2.31 16.30 13.78
CA GLY A 49 -1.97 17.55 13.09
C GLY A 49 -1.26 17.33 11.76
N TRP A 50 -0.52 18.35 11.33
CA TRP A 50 0.22 18.38 10.07
C TRP A 50 1.71 18.08 10.32
N PHE A 51 2.34 17.38 9.38
CA PHE A 51 3.71 16.93 9.46
C PHE A 51 4.42 17.21 8.14
N VAL A 52 5.69 17.60 8.18
CA VAL A 52 6.51 17.72 6.97
C VAL A 52 6.69 16.35 6.34
N ALA A 53 6.60 16.26 5.02
CA ALA A 53 6.85 15.02 4.30
C ALA A 53 8.18 14.38 4.73
N GLN A 54 8.15 13.05 4.83
CA GLN A 54 9.28 12.24 5.22
C GLN A 54 9.85 11.49 4.01
N SER A 55 10.97 10.80 4.20
CA SER A 55 11.55 9.95 3.15
C SER A 55 10.52 8.98 2.61
N ARG A 56 10.49 8.84 1.28
CA ARG A 56 9.65 7.85 0.60
C ARG A 56 10.08 6.46 1.01
N PHE A 57 9.11 5.57 1.12
CA PHE A 57 9.35 4.14 1.21
C PHE A 57 9.75 3.63 -0.17
N ILE A 58 10.97 3.08 -0.29
CA ILE A 58 11.49 2.52 -1.53
C ILE A 58 10.99 1.09 -1.62
N TYR A 59 10.19 0.82 -2.64
CA TYR A 59 9.51 -0.46 -2.82
C TYR A 59 9.83 -1.08 -4.17
N ASP A 60 10.23 -2.35 -4.16
CA ASP A 60 10.35 -3.17 -5.36
C ASP A 60 9.04 -3.96 -5.56
N PRO A 61 8.19 -3.59 -6.52
CA PRO A 61 6.94 -4.28 -6.79
C PRO A 61 7.12 -5.63 -7.50
N LEU A 62 8.32 -5.93 -8.03
CA LEU A 62 8.70 -7.23 -8.59
C LEU A 62 9.26 -8.17 -7.50
N GLY A 63 9.70 -7.59 -6.38
CA GLY A 63 10.28 -8.31 -5.26
C GLY A 63 9.30 -9.25 -4.59
N TYR A 64 9.77 -10.46 -4.27
CA TYR A 64 9.05 -11.41 -3.43
C TYR A 64 9.45 -11.23 -1.96
N VAL A 65 9.08 -10.09 -1.37
CA VAL A 65 9.36 -9.76 0.03
C VAL A 65 8.14 -9.15 0.70
N SER A 66 7.97 -9.41 1.99
CA SER A 66 6.91 -8.79 2.79
C SER A 66 7.19 -7.31 3.02
N PHE A 67 6.14 -6.52 3.29
CA PHE A 67 6.29 -5.11 3.62
C PHE A 67 7.25 -4.89 4.80
N GLN A 68 7.13 -5.69 5.86
CA GLN A 68 8.02 -5.65 7.02
C GLN A 68 9.48 -5.95 6.66
N LYS A 69 9.74 -6.92 5.78
CA LYS A 69 11.10 -7.23 5.32
C LYS A 69 11.64 -6.12 4.43
N ALA A 70 10.81 -5.58 3.54
CA ALA A 70 11.18 -4.48 2.64
C ALA A 70 11.53 -3.18 3.40
N SER A 71 10.95 -2.94 4.57
CA SER A 71 11.26 -1.75 5.39
C SER A 71 12.56 -1.83 6.17
N GLN A 72 13.17 -3.01 6.29
CA GLN A 72 14.43 -3.19 7.01
C GLN A 72 15.52 -2.29 6.41
N GLY A 73 16.16 -1.49 7.26
CA GLY A 73 17.19 -0.53 6.83
C GLY A 73 16.66 0.76 6.20
N GLN A 74 15.34 0.92 6.00
CA GLN A 74 14.71 2.15 5.51
C GLN A 74 14.03 2.94 6.64
N GLY A 75 13.37 2.24 7.57
CA GLY A 75 12.60 2.86 8.65
C GLY A 75 11.69 1.87 9.38
N GLU A 76 10.83 2.39 10.23
CA GLU A 76 9.90 1.59 11.04
C GLU A 76 8.61 1.32 10.25
N ALA A 77 8.25 0.04 10.08
CA ALA A 77 6.99 -0.37 9.50
C ALA A 77 6.01 -0.85 10.58
N SER A 78 4.74 -0.51 10.40
CA SER A 78 3.62 -1.12 11.14
C SER A 78 2.46 -1.36 10.18
N TRP A 79 1.61 -2.34 10.49
CA TRP A 79 0.44 -2.65 9.69
C TRP A 79 -0.66 -3.20 10.58
N GLU A 80 -1.89 -3.21 10.05
CA GLU A 80 -3.04 -3.80 10.72
C GLU A 80 -3.99 -4.40 9.69
N ASP A 81 -4.37 -5.65 9.89
CA ASP A 81 -5.43 -6.31 9.13
C ASP A 81 -6.78 -6.05 9.82
N LEU A 82 -7.56 -5.14 9.26
CA LEU A 82 -8.83 -4.68 9.82
C LEU A 82 -9.97 -5.68 9.61
N GLU A 83 -9.94 -6.41 8.49
CA GLU A 83 -10.94 -7.41 8.15
C GLU A 83 -10.27 -8.66 7.62
N GLN A 84 -10.73 -9.81 8.13
CA GLN A 84 -10.29 -11.13 7.70
C GLN A 84 -11.49 -12.06 7.69
N HIS A 85 -11.96 -12.45 6.52
CA HIS A 85 -13.11 -13.33 6.39
C HIS A 85 -13.15 -14.04 5.04
N ARG A 86 -13.85 -15.17 5.00
CA ARG A 86 -14.15 -15.85 3.74
C ARG A 86 -15.27 -15.10 3.02
N ILE A 87 -15.17 -15.02 1.70
CA ILE A 87 -16.17 -14.45 0.81
C ILE A 87 -16.49 -15.44 -0.30
N ALA A 88 -17.68 -15.33 -0.87
CA ALA A 88 -17.99 -15.94 -2.17
C ALA A 88 -17.50 -15.00 -3.27
N CYS A 89 -16.71 -15.51 -4.23
CA CYS A 89 -16.17 -14.66 -5.28
C CYS A 89 -17.28 -14.12 -6.20
N ASP A 90 -17.17 -12.84 -6.56
CA ASP A 90 -18.00 -12.26 -7.63
C ASP A 90 -17.49 -12.71 -9.02
N PRO A 91 -18.22 -12.46 -10.12
CA PRO A 91 -17.80 -12.90 -11.46
C PRO A 91 -16.45 -12.35 -11.92
N GLU A 92 -16.07 -11.13 -11.49
CA GLU A 92 -14.78 -10.54 -11.85
C GLU A 92 -13.64 -11.26 -11.11
N GLN A 93 -13.81 -11.49 -9.81
CA GLN A 93 -12.89 -12.26 -8.99
C GLN A 93 -12.77 -13.72 -9.48
N ALA A 94 -13.89 -14.35 -9.86
CA ALA A 94 -13.89 -15.69 -10.41
C ALA A 94 -13.04 -15.78 -11.69
N ALA A 95 -13.21 -14.83 -12.61
CA ALA A 95 -12.42 -14.73 -13.82
C ALA A 95 -10.93 -14.46 -13.53
N ASP A 96 -10.64 -13.52 -12.61
CA ASP A 96 -9.30 -13.18 -12.13
C ASP A 96 -8.55 -14.42 -11.59
N PHE A 97 -9.25 -15.33 -10.89
CA PHE A 97 -8.67 -16.54 -10.30
C PHE A 97 -8.76 -17.78 -11.19
N GLY A 98 -9.54 -17.75 -12.27
CA GLY A 98 -9.83 -18.92 -13.10
C GLY A 98 -10.65 -19.99 -12.36
N ILE A 99 -11.60 -19.57 -11.53
CA ILE A 99 -12.48 -20.44 -10.72
C ILE A 99 -13.95 -20.13 -11.01
N GLU A 100 -14.85 -20.99 -10.52
CA GLU A 100 -16.29 -20.78 -10.67
C GLU A 100 -16.79 -19.60 -9.81
N PRO A 101 -17.74 -18.78 -10.31
CA PRO A 101 -18.40 -17.76 -9.49
C PRO A 101 -19.01 -18.34 -8.22
N GLY A 102 -18.87 -17.61 -7.11
CA GLY A 102 -19.30 -18.06 -5.78
C GLY A 102 -18.34 -19.01 -5.07
N ALA A 103 -17.26 -19.46 -5.71
CA ALA A 103 -16.20 -20.20 -5.03
C ALA A 103 -15.60 -19.40 -3.87
N PRO A 104 -15.19 -20.08 -2.78
CA PRO A 104 -14.70 -19.40 -1.59
C PRO A 104 -13.32 -18.80 -1.80
N LEU A 105 -13.18 -17.52 -1.48
CA LEU A 105 -11.90 -16.82 -1.32
C LEU A 105 -11.75 -16.38 0.13
N PHE A 106 -10.52 -16.22 0.59
CA PHE A 106 -10.23 -15.54 1.85
C PHE A 106 -9.76 -14.13 1.55
N ARG A 107 -10.44 -13.14 2.13
CA ARG A 107 -10.13 -11.72 1.97
C ARG A 107 -9.48 -11.19 3.23
N VAL A 108 -8.35 -10.51 3.05
CA VAL A 108 -7.67 -9.74 4.09
C VAL A 108 -7.56 -8.29 3.64
N PHE A 109 -8.09 -7.39 4.46
CA PHE A 109 -8.12 -5.96 4.16
C PHE A 109 -7.55 -5.16 5.32
N GLY A 110 -6.64 -4.24 5.04
CA GLY A 110 -5.91 -3.53 6.07
C GLY A 110 -5.12 -2.34 5.56
N TRP A 111 -4.21 -1.84 6.40
CA TRP A 111 -3.33 -0.73 6.07
C TRP A 111 -1.90 -1.00 6.50
N GLY A 112 -0.96 -0.35 5.81
CA GLY A 112 0.45 -0.29 6.17
C GLY A 112 0.92 1.14 6.41
N ALA A 113 1.75 1.32 7.41
CA ALA A 113 2.37 2.58 7.79
C ALA A 113 3.90 2.47 7.82
N PHE A 114 4.54 3.58 7.48
CA PHE A 114 5.98 3.76 7.51
C PHE A 114 6.31 5.01 8.32
N ASN A 115 7.17 4.88 9.32
CA ASN A 115 7.53 5.93 10.27
C ASN A 115 6.29 6.64 10.87
N GLY A 116 5.26 5.85 11.23
CA GLY A 116 4.03 6.35 11.84
C GLY A 116 3.02 7.02 10.89
N HIS A 117 3.32 7.10 9.59
CA HIS A 117 2.43 7.62 8.54
C HIS A 117 1.81 6.46 7.76
N ARG A 118 0.48 6.44 7.59
CA ARG A 118 -0.20 5.39 6.80
C ARG A 118 0.03 5.65 5.32
N ILE A 119 0.68 4.73 4.64
CA ILE A 119 1.17 4.93 3.27
C ILE A 119 0.46 4.05 2.24
N PHE A 120 -0.16 2.94 2.65
CA PHE A 120 -1.01 2.16 1.76
C PHE A 120 -2.14 1.43 2.48
N VAL A 121 -3.13 1.04 1.68
CA VAL A 121 -4.21 0.11 2.05
C VAL A 121 -4.09 -1.11 1.15
N HIS A 122 -4.22 -2.30 1.74
CA HIS A 122 -4.20 -3.57 1.00
C HIS A 122 -5.57 -4.26 1.04
N ASP A 123 -5.92 -4.89 -0.07
CA ASP A 123 -7.04 -5.80 -0.24
C ASP A 123 -6.50 -7.07 -0.93
N VAL A 124 -6.29 -8.11 -0.14
CA VAL A 124 -5.65 -9.35 -0.55
C VAL A 124 -6.72 -10.44 -0.62
N LEU A 125 -6.79 -11.10 -1.77
CA LEU A 125 -7.65 -12.26 -1.99
C LEU A 125 -6.77 -13.50 -2.11
N ILE A 126 -7.16 -14.56 -1.42
CA ILE A 126 -6.44 -15.84 -1.36
C ILE A 126 -7.37 -16.98 -1.78
N ASN A 127 -6.87 -17.86 -2.65
CA ASN A 127 -7.62 -19.01 -3.15
C ASN A 127 -7.69 -20.13 -2.10
N CYS A 128 -8.82 -20.22 -1.40
CA CYS A 128 -9.02 -21.23 -0.35
C CYS A 128 -9.09 -22.68 -0.88
N ALA A 129 -9.34 -22.90 -2.17
CA ALA A 129 -9.34 -24.26 -2.71
C ALA A 129 -7.94 -24.89 -2.67
N LEU A 130 -6.90 -24.06 -2.72
CA LEU A 130 -5.50 -24.48 -2.69
C LEU A 130 -4.90 -24.40 -1.28
N ALA A 131 -5.45 -23.53 -0.43
CA ALA A 131 -5.02 -23.35 0.95
C ALA A 131 -6.24 -23.19 1.88
N PRO A 132 -6.94 -24.30 2.22
CA PRO A 132 -8.18 -24.23 2.99
C PRO A 132 -8.01 -23.64 4.38
N ASP A 133 -6.89 -23.92 5.06
CA ASP A 133 -6.54 -23.48 6.42
C ASP A 133 -5.66 -22.22 6.44
N TYR A 134 -5.55 -21.50 5.31
CA TYR A 134 -4.78 -20.26 5.24
C TYR A 134 -5.15 -19.22 6.33
N PRO A 135 -6.45 -18.96 6.61
CA PRO A 135 -6.85 -18.00 7.64
C PRO A 135 -6.25 -18.31 9.01
N GLU A 136 -6.24 -19.58 9.40
CA GLU A 136 -5.74 -20.07 10.68
C GLU A 136 -4.21 -19.95 10.76
N LYS A 137 -3.53 -20.11 9.62
CA LYS A 137 -2.07 -20.01 9.50
C LYS A 137 -1.54 -18.58 9.42
N LEU A 138 -2.34 -17.62 8.96
CA LEU A 138 -1.90 -16.24 8.79
C LEU A 138 -1.46 -15.62 10.12
N ALA A 139 -2.27 -15.73 11.18
CA ALA A 139 -1.94 -15.35 12.56
C ALA A 139 -1.19 -13.99 12.74
N GLY A 140 -1.44 -13.01 11.86
CA GLY A 140 -0.76 -11.70 11.86
C GLY A 140 0.66 -11.69 11.25
N GLY A 141 1.10 -12.82 10.69
CA GLY A 141 2.34 -12.98 9.93
C GLY A 141 2.27 -12.48 8.50
N SER A 142 3.35 -12.69 7.76
CA SER A 142 3.50 -12.28 6.37
C SER A 142 2.85 -13.29 5.40
N PHE A 143 2.05 -12.80 4.44
CA PHE A 143 1.46 -13.66 3.41
C PHE A 143 2.49 -14.55 2.68
N THR A 144 3.63 -13.95 2.34
CA THR A 144 4.76 -14.64 1.69
C THR A 144 5.29 -15.78 2.55
N ASP A 145 5.39 -15.57 3.86
CA ASP A 145 5.96 -16.58 4.76
C ASP A 145 4.97 -17.74 4.96
N VAL A 146 3.67 -17.47 5.02
CA VAL A 146 2.62 -18.49 5.12
C VAL A 146 2.64 -19.42 3.90
N TRP A 147 2.70 -18.88 2.67
CA TRP A 147 2.76 -19.71 1.47
C TRP A 147 3.98 -20.64 1.45
N GLU A 148 5.15 -20.13 1.80
CA GLU A 148 6.39 -20.91 1.74
C GLU A 148 6.52 -21.91 2.90
N GLN A 149 6.20 -21.48 4.12
CA GLN A 149 6.47 -22.27 5.32
C GLN A 149 5.35 -23.25 5.65
N GLU A 150 4.09 -22.86 5.44
CA GLU A 150 2.94 -23.68 5.82
C GLU A 150 2.39 -24.48 4.63
N PHE A 151 2.39 -23.89 3.43
CA PHE A 151 1.85 -24.54 2.22
C PHE A 151 2.91 -25.06 1.26
N HIS A 152 4.19 -24.79 1.51
CA HIS A 152 5.32 -25.18 0.66
C HIS A 152 5.17 -24.74 -0.81
N ILE A 153 4.44 -23.65 -1.03
CA ILE A 153 4.25 -23.01 -2.33
C ILE A 153 5.13 -21.77 -2.35
N ARG A 154 5.96 -21.65 -3.39
CA ARG A 154 6.66 -20.41 -3.69
C ARG A 154 5.87 -19.64 -4.76
N PRO A 155 5.13 -18.59 -4.40
CA PRO A 155 4.35 -17.79 -5.33
C PRO A 155 5.24 -17.16 -6.40
N GLN A 156 4.76 -17.19 -7.64
CA GLN A 156 5.37 -16.56 -8.80
C GLN A 156 4.52 -15.36 -9.21
N LEU A 157 5.14 -14.19 -9.38
CA LEU A 157 4.46 -13.01 -9.92
C LEU A 157 4.14 -13.26 -11.40
N ALA A 158 2.85 -13.45 -11.69
CA ALA A 158 2.36 -13.72 -13.05
C ALA A 158 1.96 -12.44 -13.79
N ASP A 159 1.40 -11.47 -13.08
CA ASP A 159 1.00 -10.18 -13.64
C ASP A 159 1.20 -9.05 -12.61
N LEU A 160 1.63 -7.89 -13.09
CA LEU A 160 1.81 -6.67 -12.31
C LEU A 160 1.19 -5.49 -13.07
N LEU A 161 0.14 -4.93 -12.49
CA LEU A 161 -0.51 -3.72 -12.99
C LEU A 161 -0.26 -2.57 -12.02
N ILE A 162 0.30 -1.48 -12.54
CA ILE A 162 0.50 -0.23 -11.81
C ILE A 162 -0.23 0.88 -12.56
N ARG A 163 -1.10 1.65 -11.89
CA ARG A 163 -1.77 2.80 -12.49
C ARG A 163 -1.94 3.96 -11.51
N PRO A 164 -1.86 5.22 -11.97
CA PRO A 164 -2.28 6.38 -11.18
C PRO A 164 -3.78 6.30 -10.84
N VAL A 165 -4.13 6.74 -9.64
CA VAL A 165 -5.51 6.83 -9.16
C VAL A 165 -5.77 8.09 -8.36
N ARG A 166 -7.05 8.42 -8.22
CA ARG A 166 -7.55 9.33 -7.20
C ARG A 166 -8.01 8.47 -6.03
N LEU A 167 -7.48 8.73 -4.84
CA LEU A 167 -7.87 8.02 -3.63
C LEU A 167 -9.25 8.50 -3.23
N GLU A 168 -10.21 7.56 -3.23
CA GLU A 168 -11.60 7.80 -2.88
C GLU A 168 -12.13 6.69 -1.98
N GLY A 169 -13.26 6.93 -1.33
CA GLY A 169 -13.97 5.94 -0.53
C GLY A 169 -13.11 5.34 0.58
N ARG A 170 -13.12 4.02 0.70
CA ARG A 170 -12.51 3.32 1.84
C ARG A 170 -10.98 3.49 1.94
N PRO A 171 -10.17 3.34 0.87
CA PRO A 171 -8.75 3.65 0.91
C PRO A 171 -8.45 5.08 1.39
N GLN A 172 -9.16 6.07 0.86
CA GLN A 172 -8.98 7.48 1.23
C GLN A 172 -9.24 7.73 2.71
N GLN A 173 -10.34 7.17 3.24
CA GLN A 173 -10.72 7.32 4.64
C GLN A 173 -9.68 6.71 5.59
N LEU A 174 -9.15 5.52 5.25
CA LEU A 174 -8.17 4.83 6.10
C LEU A 174 -6.80 5.48 6.09
N LEU A 175 -6.40 6.02 4.93
CA LEU A 175 -5.16 6.77 4.76
C LEU A 175 -5.26 8.20 5.35
N GLY A 176 -6.47 8.67 5.70
CA GLY A 176 -6.67 9.99 6.31
C GLY A 176 -6.36 11.17 5.37
N CYS A 177 -6.29 10.92 4.06
CA CYS A 177 -5.96 11.93 3.05
C CYS A 177 -7.21 12.66 2.54
N THR A 178 -7.02 13.77 1.83
CA THR A 178 -8.12 14.50 1.19
C THR A 178 -8.78 13.65 0.08
N SER A 179 -10.10 13.73 -0.07
CA SER A 179 -10.82 13.08 -1.19
C SER A 179 -10.26 13.56 -2.52
N GLY A 180 -9.98 12.62 -3.42
CA GLY A 180 -9.32 12.89 -4.69
C GLY A 180 -7.81 13.07 -4.60
N ALA A 181 -7.18 12.81 -3.44
CA ALA A 181 -5.72 12.84 -3.32
C ALA A 181 -5.08 11.91 -4.36
N PRO A 182 -3.97 12.32 -4.99
CA PRO A 182 -3.27 11.45 -5.94
C PRO A 182 -2.72 10.21 -5.23
N GLY A 183 -2.77 9.07 -5.90
CA GLY A 183 -2.23 7.81 -5.41
C GLY A 183 -1.81 6.89 -6.54
N LEU A 184 -1.27 5.73 -6.16
CA LEU A 184 -0.94 4.64 -7.06
C LEU A 184 -1.77 3.40 -6.68
N TYR A 185 -2.38 2.78 -7.68
CA TYR A 185 -2.95 1.45 -7.54
C TYR A 185 -1.96 0.42 -8.06
N ILE A 186 -1.69 -0.60 -7.25
CA ILE A 186 -0.82 -1.74 -7.59
C ILE A 186 -1.63 -3.02 -7.45
N LYS A 187 -1.79 -3.78 -8.54
CA LYS A 187 -2.37 -5.13 -8.52
C LYS A 187 -1.28 -6.13 -8.85
N ARG A 188 -1.17 -7.18 -8.03
CA ARG A 188 -0.26 -8.31 -8.26
C ARG A 188 -1.05 -9.59 -8.32
N THR A 189 -0.91 -10.34 -9.40
CA THR A 189 -1.45 -11.68 -9.52
C THR A 189 -0.33 -12.68 -9.32
N LYS A 190 -0.50 -13.55 -8.33
CA LYS A 190 0.49 -14.57 -7.95
C LYS A 190 -0.03 -15.96 -8.25
N THR A 191 0.82 -16.78 -8.83
CA THR A 191 0.51 -18.17 -9.20
C THR A 191 1.40 -19.16 -8.47
N ASP A 192 0.94 -20.40 -8.35
CA ASP A 192 1.81 -21.52 -7.97
C ASP A 192 2.65 -22.01 -9.17
N HIS A 193 3.47 -23.05 -8.94
CA HIS A 193 4.30 -23.67 -9.96
C HIS A 193 3.53 -24.31 -11.13
N SER A 194 2.22 -24.53 -10.97
CA SER A 194 1.33 -25.08 -12.01
C SER A 194 0.56 -24.00 -12.77
N GLY A 195 0.82 -22.72 -12.47
CA GLY A 195 0.16 -21.58 -13.10
C GLY A 195 -1.23 -21.25 -12.55
N ARG A 196 -1.66 -21.89 -11.45
CA ARG A 196 -2.96 -21.58 -10.81
C ARG A 196 -2.83 -20.32 -9.98
N VAL A 197 -3.79 -19.41 -10.08
CA VAL A 197 -3.82 -18.19 -9.27
C VAL A 197 -4.10 -18.54 -7.81
N ILE A 198 -3.13 -18.22 -6.94
CA ILE A 198 -3.20 -18.49 -5.50
C ILE A 198 -3.54 -17.24 -4.70
N GLN A 199 -3.12 -16.07 -5.17
CA GLN A 199 -3.25 -14.82 -4.45
C GLN A 199 -3.32 -13.63 -5.42
N ILE A 200 -4.21 -12.69 -5.13
CA ILE A 200 -4.25 -11.39 -5.80
C ILE A 200 -4.15 -10.31 -4.74
N ASP A 201 -3.14 -9.44 -4.86
CA ASP A 201 -2.98 -8.26 -4.02
C ASP A 201 -3.51 -7.05 -4.78
N ARG A 202 -4.30 -6.22 -4.09
CA ARG A 202 -4.74 -4.92 -4.60
C ARG A 202 -4.39 -3.86 -3.57
N GLU A 203 -3.48 -2.97 -3.92
CA GLU A 203 -2.98 -1.96 -3.01
C GLU A 203 -3.23 -0.55 -3.53
N TYR A 204 -3.54 0.36 -2.61
CA TYR A 204 -3.71 1.78 -2.87
C TYR A 204 -2.70 2.55 -2.04
N TRP A 205 -1.72 3.14 -2.71
CA TRP A 205 -0.57 3.82 -2.11
C TRP A 205 -0.71 5.34 -2.20
N ARG A 206 -0.29 6.05 -1.16
CA ARG A 206 -0.12 7.50 -1.22
C ARG A 206 1.08 7.83 -2.12
N PHE A 207 0.88 8.70 -3.10
CA PHE A 207 1.91 8.97 -4.11
C PHE A 207 3.14 9.67 -3.52
N GLU A 208 2.98 10.47 -2.47
CA GLU A 208 4.06 11.26 -1.87
C GLU A 208 4.95 10.45 -0.93
N ALA A 209 4.49 9.27 -0.50
CA ALA A 209 5.19 8.42 0.46
C ALA A 209 5.80 7.16 -0.15
N LEU A 210 5.61 6.94 -1.45
CA LEU A 210 6.11 5.78 -2.18
C LEU A 210 7.16 6.20 -3.22
N GLU A 211 8.20 5.40 -3.36
CA GLU A 211 9.10 5.37 -4.50
C GLU A 211 9.18 3.93 -5.01
N LEU A 212 8.88 3.71 -6.28
CA LEU A 212 9.02 2.38 -6.88
C LEU A 212 10.41 2.27 -7.49
N HIS A 213 11.19 1.30 -7.03
CA HIS A 213 12.53 1.03 -7.54
C HIS A 213 12.71 -0.47 -7.73
N PHE A 214 13.00 -0.86 -8.97
CA PHE A 214 13.25 -2.23 -9.35
C PHE A 214 14.31 -2.27 -10.45
N SER A 215 15.14 -3.31 -10.41
CA SER A 215 16.16 -3.53 -11.43
C SER A 215 15.65 -4.54 -12.44
N LEU A 216 15.62 -4.12 -13.71
CA LEU A 216 15.36 -5.06 -14.80
C LEU A 216 16.67 -5.79 -15.11
N GLY A 217 16.65 -7.12 -15.00
CA GLY A 217 17.77 -7.93 -15.49
C GLY A 217 18.05 -7.60 -16.96
N ALA A 218 19.32 -7.65 -17.38
CA ALA A 218 19.67 -7.45 -18.78
C ALA A 218 18.85 -8.43 -19.64
N ALA A 219 18.00 -7.89 -20.51
CA ALA A 219 17.25 -8.69 -21.47
C ALA A 219 18.24 -9.57 -22.24
N GLN A 220 18.14 -10.90 -22.09
CA GLN A 220 18.72 -11.80 -23.07
C GLN A 220 18.06 -11.45 -24.40
N ARG A 221 18.77 -10.70 -25.24
CA ARG A 221 18.38 -10.46 -26.63
C ARG A 221 18.29 -11.82 -27.30
N SER A 222 17.08 -12.37 -27.37
CA SER A 222 16.79 -13.49 -28.26
C SER A 222 17.09 -13.01 -29.68
N SER A 223 18.26 -13.40 -30.18
CA SER A 223 18.62 -13.24 -31.57
C SER A 223 17.63 -14.07 -32.38
N ILE A 224 16.62 -13.41 -32.95
CA ILE A 224 15.84 -13.98 -34.05
C ILE A 224 16.82 -14.10 -35.22
N ARG A 225 17.15 -15.34 -35.60
CA ARG A 225 17.71 -15.69 -36.91
C ARG A 225 16.59 -16.23 -37.78
#